data_AF-A0A2S9XBH6-F1
#
_entry.id   AF-A0A2S9XBH6-F1
#
_cell.length_a   1.000
_cell.length_b   1.000
_cell.length_c   1.000
_cell.angle_alpha   90.00
_cell.angle_beta   90.00
_cell.angle_gamma   90.00
#
_symmetry.space_group_name_H-M   'P 1'
#
loop_
_entity.id
_entity.type
_entity.pdbx_description
1 polymer ?
#
loop_
_entity_poly.entity_id
_entity_poly.type
_entity_poly.pdbx_seq_one_letter_code
_entity_poly.pdbx_strand_id
1 'polypeptide(L)'
;MKSNPLSIVIGAGALLVSPGCGDAGGGGEGGEADATAAEFGTDEGDDAGDTGDTGDGAAELDSDEDGLSDVEEEMLGTDPNSKDTDEDNYWDSWEVWEGTDPLDLNSRIYQGFWPYYPNKDDLEQGSWATSTTATGSPFPRAEFLDQHGDSVDIYDFANFTSNETGEPSYMIIDMSAQWCGPCHNMANWIAGVDNAETASLQTAYPTVRDKVYSLRIWWITIIVEDAAGNPPTLSDSESWYAAHQDNHIPVLVDETQQVRGIYNGGQYPFFFLLEPELGVEFWGIPGPGDNPFLALFFVDQYL
;
A
#
# COMPACT_ATOMS: atom_id res chain seq x y z
N MET A 1 -38.40 21.72 -4.44
CA MET A 1 -38.02 22.47 -5.66
C MET A 1 -36.82 21.74 -6.24
N LYS A 2 -36.93 21.27 -7.48
CA LYS A 2 -35.86 20.57 -8.20
C LYS A 2 -34.93 21.61 -8.81
N SER A 3 -33.62 21.45 -8.68
CA SER A 3 -32.63 22.08 -9.55
C SER A 3 -31.51 21.08 -9.82
N ASN A 4 -31.39 20.74 -11.11
CA ASN A 4 -30.43 19.82 -11.71
C ASN A 4 -29.00 20.39 -11.76
N PRO A 5 -27.99 19.53 -11.95
CA PRO A 5 -26.59 19.90 -12.12
C PRO A 5 -26.26 20.38 -13.55
N LEU A 6 -25.18 21.14 -13.68
CA LEU A 6 -24.57 21.53 -14.96
C LEU A 6 -23.78 20.35 -15.55
N SER A 7 -24.04 20.03 -16.82
CA SER A 7 -23.20 19.19 -17.68
C SER A 7 -22.39 20.08 -18.61
N ILE A 8 -21.09 19.81 -18.77
CA ILE A 8 -20.28 20.29 -19.88
C ILE A 8 -19.98 19.11 -20.79
N VAL A 9 -20.39 19.28 -22.06
CA VAL A 9 -20.18 18.37 -23.18
C VAL A 9 -19.04 18.95 -24.01
N ILE A 10 -17.99 18.17 -24.27
CA ILE A 10 -17.12 18.39 -25.43
C ILE A 10 -16.95 17.05 -26.13
N GLY A 11 -17.38 16.99 -27.39
CA GLY A 11 -17.18 15.86 -28.28
C GLY A 11 -16.64 16.33 -29.62
N ALA A 12 -15.66 15.59 -30.13
CA ALA A 12 -15.29 15.33 -31.53
C ALA A 12 -13.85 14.77 -31.49
N GLY A 13 -13.48 13.59 -32.00
CA GLY A 13 -13.99 12.91 -33.19
C GLY A 13 -13.07 13.21 -34.37
N ALA A 14 -11.93 12.50 -34.49
CA ALA A 14 -11.14 12.46 -35.72
C ALA A 14 -10.39 11.11 -35.84
N LEU A 15 -11.00 10.19 -36.57
CA LEU A 15 -10.29 9.17 -37.34
C LEU A 15 -9.48 9.88 -38.45
N LEU A 16 -8.31 9.37 -38.82
CA LEU A 16 -7.93 9.01 -40.21
C LEU A 16 -6.45 8.54 -40.30
N VAL A 17 -6.31 7.24 -40.61
CA VAL A 17 -5.50 6.66 -41.70
C VAL A 17 -3.98 6.92 -41.75
N SER A 18 -3.24 5.83 -41.51
CA SER A 18 -1.84 5.61 -41.89
C SER A 18 -1.64 5.60 -43.42
N PRO A 19 -0.42 5.92 -43.89
CA PRO A 19 0.11 5.33 -45.11
C PRO A 19 1.40 4.55 -44.81
N GLY A 20 1.35 3.25 -45.12
CA GLY A 20 2.57 2.50 -45.41
C GLY A 20 3.05 2.80 -46.83
N CYS A 21 4.36 2.83 -47.01
CA CYS A 21 5.01 2.58 -48.30
C CYS A 21 6.42 2.07 -47.98
N GLY A 22 6.71 0.84 -48.38
CA GLY A 22 8.07 0.30 -48.37
C GLY A 22 8.80 0.63 -49.67
N ASP A 23 10.13 0.52 -49.65
CA ASP A 23 10.92 -0.07 -50.74
C ASP A 23 12.34 -0.41 -50.26
N ALA A 24 13.00 -1.30 -51.01
CA ALA A 24 14.06 -2.21 -50.59
C ALA A 24 15.49 -1.82 -50.99
N GLY A 25 16.46 -2.53 -50.39
CA GLY A 25 17.81 -2.81 -50.92
C GLY A 25 18.90 -1.82 -50.51
N GLY A 26 20.14 -2.19 -50.16
CA GLY A 26 20.85 -3.48 -50.09
C GLY A 26 22.38 -3.22 -50.01
N GLY A 27 23.12 -4.12 -49.35
CA GLY A 27 24.61 -4.24 -49.36
C GLY A 27 25.37 -3.16 -48.56
N GLY A 28 26.49 -3.39 -47.88
CA GLY A 28 27.38 -4.53 -47.72
C GLY A 28 28.73 -4.00 -47.17
N GLU A 29 29.27 -4.72 -46.18
CA GLU A 29 30.70 -4.80 -45.75
C GLU A 29 31.49 -3.58 -45.25
N GLY A 30 32.01 -3.71 -44.00
CA GLY A 30 33.46 -3.70 -43.78
C GLY A 30 34.05 -2.54 -42.95
N GLY A 31 34.81 -2.91 -41.90
CA GLY A 31 35.99 -2.13 -41.47
C GLY A 31 36.02 -1.71 -40.00
N GLU A 32 36.71 -2.49 -39.18
CA GLU A 32 37.28 -2.06 -37.90
C GLU A 32 38.43 -1.06 -38.13
N ALA A 33 38.58 -0.08 -37.23
CA ALA A 33 39.78 0.16 -36.41
C ALA A 33 39.94 1.63 -36.00
N ASP A 34 40.30 1.77 -34.73
CA ASP A 34 41.47 2.52 -34.23
C ASP A 34 41.19 3.66 -33.25
N ALA A 35 42.02 3.63 -32.20
CA ALA A 35 41.98 4.39 -30.98
C ALA A 35 42.75 5.71 -31.10
N THR A 36 42.46 6.66 -30.21
CA THR A 36 43.41 7.60 -29.55
C THR A 36 42.55 8.55 -28.68
N ALA A 37 42.59 8.46 -27.35
CA ALA A 37 43.60 9.01 -26.44
C ALA A 37 43.62 10.55 -26.37
N ALA A 38 43.05 11.04 -25.27
CA ALA A 38 43.30 12.24 -24.45
C ALA A 38 44.10 13.42 -25.03
N GLU A 39 43.69 14.64 -24.69
CA GLU A 39 44.56 15.63 -24.02
C GLU A 39 43.70 16.77 -23.44
N PHE A 40 44.07 17.19 -22.24
CA PHE A 40 43.51 18.31 -21.47
C PHE A 40 43.98 19.65 -22.05
N GLY A 41 43.08 20.64 -22.09
CA GLY A 41 43.41 22.03 -22.43
C GLY A 41 42.64 23.00 -21.54
N THR A 42 43.37 23.66 -20.64
CA THR A 42 42.96 24.80 -19.82
C THR A 42 42.83 26.08 -20.66
N ASP A 43 41.83 26.92 -20.43
CA ASP A 43 42.01 28.39 -20.29
C ASP A 43 40.68 29.07 -19.89
N GLU A 44 40.78 30.09 -19.04
CA GLU A 44 39.67 30.93 -18.58
C GLU A 44 39.29 32.00 -19.61
N GLY A 45 38.02 32.40 -19.61
CA GLY A 45 37.55 33.57 -20.36
C GLY A 45 36.13 33.94 -19.98
N ASP A 46 36.00 34.98 -19.15
CA ASP A 46 34.77 35.72 -18.91
C ASP A 46 34.19 36.25 -20.24
N ASP A 47 32.92 35.95 -20.55
CA ASP A 47 32.10 36.79 -21.42
C ASP A 47 30.64 36.77 -20.96
N ALA A 48 30.19 37.91 -20.45
CA ALA A 48 28.82 38.17 -20.10
C ALA A 48 28.02 38.45 -21.38
N GLY A 49 27.07 37.59 -21.70
CA GLY A 49 26.23 37.73 -22.90
C GLY A 49 24.88 37.05 -22.71
N ASP A 50 24.00 37.75 -21.99
CA ASP A 50 22.55 37.70 -22.08
C ASP A 50 22.02 37.07 -23.39
N THR A 51 21.47 35.86 -23.28
CA THR A 51 20.36 35.44 -24.13
C THR A 51 19.16 35.23 -23.23
N GLY A 52 18.36 36.29 -23.09
CA GLY A 52 17.00 36.20 -22.60
C GLY A 52 16.28 35.02 -23.23
N ASP A 53 16.04 34.02 -22.39
CA ASP A 53 14.99 33.04 -22.61
C ASP A 53 13.78 33.50 -21.80
N THR A 54 12.89 34.20 -22.49
CA THR A 54 11.62 34.63 -21.94
C THR A 54 10.65 33.46 -21.96
N GLY A 55 10.48 32.84 -20.79
CA GLY A 55 9.26 32.14 -20.41
C GLY A 55 9.07 30.74 -21.00
N ASP A 56 9.53 29.75 -20.24
CA ASP A 56 8.80 28.50 -20.02
C ASP A 56 9.00 28.12 -18.55
N GLY A 57 7.94 27.66 -17.88
CA GLY A 57 7.71 27.73 -16.42
C GLY A 57 8.96 27.63 -15.53
N ALA A 58 9.10 28.57 -14.59
CA ALA A 58 9.92 28.29 -13.41
C ALA A 58 9.42 26.94 -12.88
N ALA A 59 10.25 25.91 -12.96
CA ALA A 59 10.09 24.78 -12.07
C ALA A 59 10.22 25.42 -10.69
N GLU A 60 9.08 25.63 -10.04
CA GLU A 60 9.06 25.99 -8.63
C GLU A 60 9.91 24.91 -7.95
N LEU A 61 10.97 25.34 -7.27
CA LEU A 61 11.89 24.41 -6.62
C LEU A 61 11.08 23.57 -5.62
N ASP A 62 11.42 22.30 -5.50
CA ASP A 62 10.89 21.36 -4.51
C ASP A 62 12.15 20.77 -3.86
N SER A 63 12.56 21.38 -2.75
CA SER A 63 13.89 21.22 -2.19
C SER A 63 14.07 19.90 -1.45
N ASP A 64 12.99 19.29 -0.95
CA ASP A 64 13.03 17.98 -0.30
C ASP A 64 12.50 16.84 -1.17
N GLU A 65 11.80 17.13 -2.28
CA GLU A 65 11.19 16.18 -3.20
C GLU A 65 9.99 15.43 -2.59
N ASP A 66 9.16 16.11 -1.80
CA ASP A 66 7.91 15.55 -1.26
C ASP A 66 6.71 15.71 -2.22
N GLY A 67 6.79 16.61 -3.20
CA GLY A 67 5.74 16.91 -4.18
C GLY A 67 5.02 18.26 -4.00
N LEU A 68 5.34 19.02 -2.96
CA LEU A 68 5.03 20.45 -2.84
C LEU A 68 6.24 21.26 -3.29
N SER A 69 6.01 22.40 -3.93
CA SER A 69 7.10 23.35 -4.18
C SER A 69 7.42 24.19 -2.95
N ASP A 70 8.67 24.66 -2.83
CA ASP A 70 9.15 25.56 -1.76
C ASP A 70 8.21 26.76 -1.54
N VAL A 71 7.57 27.26 -2.61
CA VAL A 71 6.61 28.37 -2.55
C VAL A 71 5.25 27.92 -2.00
N GLU A 72 4.78 26.73 -2.36
CA GLU A 72 3.58 26.14 -1.77
C GLU A 72 3.80 25.88 -0.28
N GLU A 73 4.96 25.34 0.09
CA GLU A 73 5.35 25.12 1.47
C GLU A 73 5.45 26.41 2.28
N GLU A 74 6.07 27.47 1.73
CA GLU A 74 6.07 28.80 2.38
C GLU A 74 4.64 29.33 2.60
N MET A 75 3.72 29.05 1.67
CA MET A 75 2.32 29.45 1.78
C MET A 75 1.54 28.64 2.82
N LEU A 76 1.87 27.36 2.98
CA LEU A 76 1.26 26.44 3.96
C LEU A 76 1.88 26.61 5.35
N GLY A 77 3.12 27.09 5.43
CA GLY A 77 3.90 27.24 6.66
C GLY A 77 4.74 26.03 7.03
N THR A 78 4.92 25.08 6.10
CA THR A 78 5.78 23.91 6.23
C THR A 78 7.25 24.25 5.99
N ASP A 79 8.19 23.34 6.28
CA ASP A 79 9.63 23.54 6.07
C ASP A 79 10.06 22.98 4.69
N PRO A 80 10.50 23.84 3.75
CA PRO A 80 10.92 23.41 2.40
C PRO A 80 12.04 22.38 2.30
N ASN A 81 12.64 22.00 3.43
CA ASN A 81 13.73 21.03 3.48
C ASN A 81 13.34 19.76 4.26
N SER A 82 12.06 19.59 4.59
CA SER A 82 11.54 18.49 5.41
C SER A 82 10.23 17.97 4.86
N LYS A 83 10.27 16.75 4.28
CA LYS A 83 9.09 16.13 3.66
C LYS A 83 7.89 16.00 4.59
N ASP A 84 8.16 15.95 5.88
CA ASP A 84 7.22 15.74 6.96
C ASP A 84 7.59 16.78 8.02
N THR A 85 6.85 17.88 8.06
CA THR A 85 7.20 19.05 8.90
C THR A 85 6.87 18.81 10.37
N ASP A 86 5.79 18.09 10.67
CA ASP A 86 5.32 17.87 12.03
C ASP A 86 5.76 16.53 12.66
N GLU A 87 6.50 15.72 11.89
CA GLU A 87 7.12 14.45 12.24
C GLU A 87 6.09 13.33 12.56
N ASP A 88 4.96 13.30 11.85
CA ASP A 88 3.89 12.30 12.04
C ASP A 88 4.00 11.05 11.16
N ASN A 89 4.96 11.03 10.23
CA ASN A 89 5.26 10.02 9.20
C ASN A 89 4.39 10.07 7.92
N TYR A 90 3.55 11.08 7.76
CA TYR A 90 2.98 11.45 6.47
C TYR A 90 3.75 12.64 5.89
N TRP A 91 3.93 12.65 4.56
CA TRP A 91 4.55 13.80 3.93
C TRP A 91 3.54 14.94 3.83
N ASP A 92 4.03 16.17 3.91
CA ASP A 92 3.22 17.39 3.87
C ASP A 92 2.33 17.39 2.60
N SER A 93 2.88 16.95 1.47
CA SER A 93 2.14 16.80 0.21
C SER A 93 0.99 15.79 0.29
N TRP A 94 1.16 14.69 1.00
CA TRP A 94 0.14 13.64 1.17
C TRP A 94 -0.99 14.13 2.05
N GLU A 95 -0.65 14.82 3.13
CA GLU A 95 -1.59 15.42 4.04
C GLU A 95 -2.43 16.50 3.38
N VAL A 96 -1.81 17.38 2.59
CA VAL A 96 -2.52 18.39 1.80
C VAL A 96 -3.49 17.75 0.81
N TRP A 97 -3.09 16.65 0.15
CA TRP A 97 -3.97 15.91 -0.76
C TRP A 97 -5.19 15.35 -0.04
N GLU A 98 -4.98 14.68 1.10
CA GLU A 98 -6.04 14.04 1.89
C GLU A 98 -6.83 15.04 2.76
N GLY A 99 -6.37 16.29 2.85
CA GLY A 99 -7.05 17.38 3.55
C GLY A 99 -6.80 17.40 5.06
N THR A 100 -5.67 16.87 5.51
CA THR A 100 -5.16 16.95 6.88
C THR A 100 -4.25 18.17 7.05
N ASP A 101 -3.62 18.37 8.22
CA ASP A 101 -2.90 19.62 8.54
C ASP A 101 -1.43 19.29 8.80
N PRO A 102 -0.51 19.61 7.86
CA PRO A 102 0.91 19.20 7.94
C PRO A 102 1.72 19.91 9.04
N LEU A 103 1.05 20.67 9.89
CA LEU A 103 1.63 21.38 11.02
C LEU A 103 1.06 20.89 12.36
N ASP A 104 0.15 19.91 12.34
CA ASP A 104 -0.44 19.32 13.54
C ASP A 104 -0.29 17.80 13.51
N LEU A 105 0.67 17.30 14.29
CA LEU A 105 0.95 15.89 14.55
C LEU A 105 -0.31 15.03 14.81
N ASN A 106 -1.44 15.61 15.25
CA ASN A 106 -2.69 14.90 15.52
C ASN A 106 -3.70 14.93 14.36
N SER A 107 -3.49 15.75 13.35
CA SER A 107 -4.30 15.92 12.15
C SER A 107 -3.70 15.12 11.01
N ARG A 108 -4.01 13.83 10.96
CA ARG A 108 -3.32 12.85 10.12
C ARG A 108 -4.26 12.02 9.28
N ILE A 109 -3.72 11.31 8.27
CA ILE A 109 -4.51 10.49 7.33
C ILE A 109 -5.24 9.35 8.07
N TYR A 110 -4.50 8.59 8.90
CA TYR A 110 -5.06 7.52 9.72
C TYR A 110 -4.65 7.63 11.19
N GLN A 111 -5.62 7.58 12.11
CA GLN A 111 -5.36 7.61 13.55
C GLN A 111 -4.47 6.45 14.00
N GLY A 112 -4.60 5.29 13.33
CA GLY A 112 -3.81 4.09 13.59
C GLY A 112 -2.36 4.13 13.11
N PHE A 113 -1.90 5.22 12.48
CA PHE A 113 -0.57 5.33 11.86
C PHE A 113 -0.33 4.27 10.76
N TRP A 114 -1.36 3.99 9.97
CA TRP A 114 -1.25 3.05 8.86
C TRP A 114 -0.41 3.65 7.72
N PRO A 115 0.28 2.82 6.92
CA PRO A 115 0.88 3.27 5.67
C PRO A 115 -0.08 4.09 4.81
N TYR A 116 0.49 4.97 3.99
CA TYR A 116 -0.21 5.66 2.91
C TYR A 116 0.61 5.51 1.63
N TYR A 117 -0.03 5.07 0.54
CA TYR A 117 0.64 4.85 -0.74
C TYR A 117 0.05 5.81 -1.80
N PRO A 118 0.71 6.94 -2.09
CA PRO A 118 0.15 7.97 -2.98
C PRO A 118 -0.08 7.48 -4.41
N ASN A 119 0.71 6.51 -4.88
CA ASN A 119 0.62 5.97 -6.24
C ASN A 119 -0.29 4.73 -6.32
N LYS A 120 -1.17 4.51 -5.34
CA LYS A 120 -2.10 3.37 -5.30
C LYS A 120 -2.96 3.22 -6.54
N ASP A 121 -3.24 4.31 -7.25
CA ASP A 121 -4.02 4.33 -8.49
C ASP A 121 -3.28 3.69 -9.69
N ASP A 122 -1.95 3.61 -9.64
CA ASP A 122 -1.13 3.02 -10.72
C ASP A 122 -1.05 1.49 -10.66
N LEU A 123 -1.43 0.88 -9.53
CA LEU A 123 -1.39 -0.57 -9.34
C LEU A 123 -2.51 -1.27 -10.12
N GLU A 124 -2.33 -2.56 -10.39
CA GLU A 124 -3.41 -3.38 -10.93
C GLU A 124 -4.55 -3.51 -9.91
N GLN A 125 -5.70 -2.96 -10.26
CA GLN A 125 -6.85 -2.88 -9.35
C GLN A 125 -7.71 -4.14 -9.44
N GLY A 126 -7.84 -4.85 -8.31
CA GLY A 126 -8.82 -5.91 -8.19
C GLY A 126 -10.24 -5.35 -8.12
N SER A 127 -11.22 -6.21 -8.39
CA SER A 127 -12.62 -5.86 -8.20
C SER A 127 -13.40 -7.06 -7.66
N TRP A 128 -14.45 -6.78 -6.90
CA TRP A 128 -15.35 -7.83 -6.39
C TRP A 128 -15.99 -8.70 -7.49
N ALA A 129 -15.97 -8.26 -8.75
CA ALA A 129 -16.51 -9.00 -9.88
C ALA A 129 -15.50 -9.95 -10.54
N THR A 130 -14.19 -9.66 -10.45
CA THR A 130 -13.14 -10.33 -11.22
C THR A 130 -12.06 -10.98 -10.37
N SER A 131 -11.87 -10.51 -9.14
CA SER A 131 -10.87 -11.07 -8.24
C SER A 131 -11.24 -12.47 -7.78
N THR A 132 -10.23 -13.29 -7.58
CA THR A 132 -10.34 -14.69 -7.18
C THR A 132 -9.27 -15.03 -6.13
N THR A 133 -9.27 -16.28 -5.68
CA THR A 133 -8.24 -16.81 -4.77
C THR A 133 -7.02 -17.37 -5.50
N ALA A 134 -6.93 -17.23 -6.83
CA ALA A 134 -5.79 -17.72 -7.60
C ALA A 134 -4.56 -16.84 -7.38
N THR A 135 -3.37 -17.45 -7.31
CA THR A 135 -2.11 -16.71 -7.18
C THR A 135 -1.96 -15.67 -8.30
N GLY A 136 -1.55 -14.44 -7.95
CA GLY A 136 -1.43 -13.28 -8.82
C GLY A 136 -2.76 -12.60 -9.17
N SER A 137 -3.91 -13.10 -8.67
CA SER A 137 -5.16 -12.36 -8.81
C SER A 137 -5.08 -11.09 -7.96
N PRO A 138 -5.35 -9.88 -8.50
CA PRO A 138 -5.33 -8.67 -7.71
C PRO A 138 -6.46 -8.69 -6.67
N PHE A 139 -6.16 -8.33 -5.43
CA PHE A 139 -7.13 -8.18 -4.35
C PHE A 139 -8.04 -6.99 -4.64
N PRO A 140 -9.37 -7.07 -4.37
CA PRO A 140 -10.27 -5.95 -4.62
C PRO A 140 -9.84 -4.68 -3.89
N ARG A 141 -9.72 -3.57 -4.63
CA ARG A 141 -9.59 -2.26 -3.97
C ARG A 141 -10.89 -1.89 -3.30
N ALA A 142 -10.80 -1.61 -2.01
CA ALA A 142 -11.92 -1.23 -1.18
C ALA A 142 -11.43 -0.50 0.06
N GLU A 143 -12.31 0.34 0.58
CA GLU A 143 -12.14 0.97 1.88
C GLU A 143 -12.86 0.16 2.96
N PHE A 144 -12.25 0.09 4.13
CA PHE A 144 -12.78 -0.59 5.31
C PHE A 144 -12.70 0.33 6.51
N LEU A 145 -13.71 0.28 7.39
CA LEU A 145 -13.60 0.95 8.68
C LEU A 145 -12.60 0.20 9.56
N ASP A 146 -11.66 0.92 10.15
CA ASP A 146 -10.74 0.38 11.17
C ASP A 146 -11.32 0.50 12.59
N GLN A 147 -10.52 0.18 13.62
CA GLN A 147 -10.93 0.30 15.03
C GLN A 147 -11.05 1.75 15.54
N HIS A 148 -10.57 2.73 14.78
CA HIS A 148 -10.62 4.16 15.09
C HIS A 148 -11.78 4.86 14.36
N GLY A 149 -12.42 4.15 13.43
CA GLY A 149 -13.51 4.66 12.60
C GLY A 149 -13.04 5.34 11.31
N ASP A 150 -11.76 5.20 10.97
CA ASP A 150 -11.21 5.74 9.74
C ASP A 150 -11.55 4.83 8.56
N SER A 151 -11.80 5.41 7.38
CA SER A 151 -12.05 4.66 6.14
C SER A 151 -10.70 4.35 5.47
N VAL A 152 -10.19 3.14 5.67
CA VAL A 152 -8.85 2.74 5.24
C VAL A 152 -8.90 2.05 3.88
N ASP A 153 -8.25 2.64 2.87
CA ASP A 153 -8.03 1.99 1.58
C ASP A 153 -6.93 0.94 1.73
N ILE A 154 -7.27 -0.34 1.52
CA ILE A 154 -6.30 -1.44 1.71
C ILE A 154 -5.07 -1.31 0.78
N TYR A 155 -5.19 -0.61 -0.35
CA TYR A 155 -4.07 -0.38 -1.26
C TYR A 155 -3.04 0.61 -0.70
N ASP A 156 -3.34 1.34 0.38
CA ASP A 156 -2.36 2.19 1.05
C ASP A 156 -1.21 1.41 1.71
N PHE A 157 -1.41 0.11 1.97
CA PHE A 157 -0.38 -0.79 2.48
C PHE A 157 0.59 -1.27 1.39
N ALA A 158 0.32 -0.95 0.12
CA ALA A 158 1.13 -1.40 -0.99
C ALA A 158 2.55 -0.85 -0.92
N ASN A 159 3.52 -1.66 -1.35
CA ASN A 159 4.91 -1.25 -1.51
C ASN A 159 5.53 -0.56 -0.26
N PHE A 160 5.02 -0.84 0.93
CA PHE A 160 5.57 -0.27 2.15
C PHE A 160 6.97 -0.85 2.42
N THR A 161 7.97 0.01 2.64
CA THR A 161 9.39 -0.40 2.75
C THR A 161 10.05 -0.02 4.07
N SER A 162 9.32 0.60 5.02
CA SER A 162 9.90 1.01 6.32
C SER A 162 10.05 -0.19 7.26
N ASN A 163 11.00 -1.07 6.92
CA ASN A 163 11.38 -2.26 7.66
C ASN A 163 12.91 -2.46 7.57
N GLU A 164 13.43 -3.42 8.33
CA GLU A 164 14.89 -3.64 8.44
C GLU A 164 15.60 -4.02 7.13
N THR A 165 14.85 -4.48 6.12
CA THR A 165 15.40 -4.90 4.82
C THR A 165 15.35 -3.80 3.77
N GLY A 166 14.47 -2.81 3.94
CA GLY A 166 14.15 -1.81 2.90
C GLY A 166 13.38 -2.38 1.71
N GLU A 167 13.05 -3.68 1.72
CA GLU A 167 12.27 -4.34 0.67
C GLU A 167 10.76 -4.20 0.95
N PRO A 168 9.89 -4.20 -0.07
CA PRO A 168 8.46 -4.14 0.11
C PRO A 168 7.91 -5.26 1.01
N SER A 169 7.07 -4.86 1.97
CA SER A 169 6.42 -5.75 2.94
C SER A 169 5.32 -6.58 2.28
N TYR A 170 5.26 -7.86 2.64
CA TYR A 170 4.11 -8.70 2.29
C TYR A 170 2.98 -8.44 3.28
N MET A 171 1.77 -8.83 2.92
CA MET A 171 0.61 -8.74 3.82
C MET A 171 0.09 -10.14 4.15
N ILE A 172 -0.29 -10.33 5.41
CA ILE A 172 -1.11 -11.46 5.83
C ILE A 172 -2.47 -10.93 6.24
N ILE A 173 -3.51 -11.45 5.56
CA ILE A 173 -4.89 -11.15 5.90
C ILE A 173 -5.38 -12.21 6.87
N ASP A 174 -5.63 -11.80 8.12
CA ASP A 174 -6.30 -12.58 9.16
C ASP A 174 -7.81 -12.36 9.06
N MET A 175 -8.50 -13.28 8.41
CA MET A 175 -9.96 -13.33 8.44
C MET A 175 -10.42 -13.92 9.77
N SER A 176 -10.98 -13.07 10.61
CA SER A 176 -11.36 -13.40 11.98
C SER A 176 -12.85 -13.16 12.26
N ALA A 177 -13.38 -13.87 13.25
CA ALA A 177 -14.77 -13.75 13.66
C ALA A 177 -14.86 -13.43 15.16
N GLN A 178 -15.76 -12.52 15.55
CA GLN A 178 -15.88 -12.04 16.92
C GLN A 178 -16.26 -13.14 17.93
N TRP A 179 -16.91 -14.22 17.49
CA TRP A 179 -17.27 -15.37 18.34
C TRP A 179 -16.15 -16.43 18.44
N CYS A 180 -15.09 -16.31 17.66
CA CYS A 180 -14.10 -17.36 17.43
C CYS A 180 -12.98 -17.34 18.50
N GLY A 181 -13.04 -18.28 19.44
CA GLY A 181 -12.01 -18.45 20.47
C GLY A 181 -10.57 -18.61 19.92
N PRO A 182 -10.32 -19.48 18.92
CA PRO A 182 -9.00 -19.58 18.29
C PRO A 182 -8.49 -18.27 17.67
N CYS A 183 -9.39 -17.42 17.18
CA CYS A 183 -9.05 -16.12 16.60
C CYS A 183 -8.54 -15.16 17.69
N HIS A 184 -9.24 -15.10 18.83
CA HIS A 184 -8.77 -14.36 20.00
C HIS A 184 -7.43 -14.87 20.55
N ASN A 185 -7.19 -16.19 20.50
CA ASN A 185 -5.89 -16.75 20.87
C ASN A 185 -4.78 -16.33 19.91
N MET A 186 -5.07 -16.24 18.61
CA MET A 186 -4.12 -15.74 17.61
C MET A 186 -3.79 -14.27 17.85
N ALA A 187 -4.81 -13.42 18.02
CA ALA A 187 -4.63 -12.00 18.28
C ALA A 187 -3.82 -11.75 19.56
N ASN A 188 -4.13 -12.48 20.65
CA ASN A 188 -3.33 -12.45 21.88
C ASN A 188 -1.88 -12.88 21.64
N TRP A 189 -1.66 -13.94 20.87
CA TRP A 189 -0.32 -14.43 20.58
C TRP A 189 0.49 -13.40 19.79
N ILE A 190 -0.07 -12.80 18.74
CA ILE A 190 0.59 -11.74 17.96
C ILE A 190 0.92 -10.53 18.85
N ALA A 191 -0.02 -10.10 19.69
CA ALA A 191 0.17 -9.01 20.67
C ALA A 191 1.16 -9.34 21.81
N GLY A 192 1.85 -10.49 21.76
CA GLY A 192 2.92 -10.84 22.69
C GLY A 192 2.48 -11.60 23.94
N VAL A 193 1.24 -12.05 24.03
CA VAL A 193 0.75 -12.80 25.19
C VAL A 193 1.30 -14.23 25.17
N ASP A 194 2.13 -14.57 26.15
CA ASP A 194 2.73 -15.90 26.32
C ASP A 194 2.08 -16.67 27.47
N ASN A 195 1.11 -17.54 27.16
CA ASN A 195 0.38 -18.36 28.13
C ASN A 195 0.12 -19.79 27.61
N ALA A 196 -0.67 -20.58 28.33
CA ALA A 196 -0.94 -21.97 27.97
C ALA A 196 -1.73 -22.08 26.65
N GLU A 197 -2.55 -21.09 26.34
CA GLU A 197 -3.40 -21.00 25.16
C GLU A 197 -2.59 -20.63 23.90
N THR A 198 -1.53 -19.83 24.04
CA THR A 198 -0.70 -19.33 22.92
C THR A 198 0.62 -20.07 22.72
N ALA A 199 1.10 -20.84 23.72
CA ALA A 199 2.42 -21.49 23.67
C ALA A 199 2.61 -22.41 22.45
N SER A 200 1.54 -23.08 22.01
CA SER A 200 1.60 -23.95 20.82
C SER A 200 1.81 -23.17 19.53
N LEU A 201 1.22 -21.97 19.42
CA LEU A 201 1.43 -21.06 18.27
C LEU A 201 2.87 -20.57 18.23
N GLN A 202 3.43 -20.13 19.37
CA GLN A 202 4.83 -19.70 19.40
C GLN A 202 5.81 -20.82 19.08
N THR A 203 5.49 -22.05 19.47
CA THR A 203 6.34 -23.21 19.12
C THR A 203 6.25 -23.55 17.63
N ALA A 204 5.07 -23.39 17.03
CA ALA A 204 4.83 -23.72 15.64
C ALA A 204 5.33 -22.65 14.66
N TYR A 205 5.29 -21.37 15.05
CA TYR A 205 5.59 -20.21 14.20
C TYR A 205 6.54 -19.22 14.91
N PRO A 206 7.75 -19.65 15.28
CA PRO A 206 8.60 -18.89 16.18
C PRO A 206 9.02 -17.51 15.68
N THR A 207 9.01 -17.27 14.36
CA THR A 207 9.51 -16.03 13.75
C THR A 207 8.43 -15.05 13.31
N VAL A 208 7.15 -15.46 13.30
CA VAL A 208 6.07 -14.65 12.73
C VAL A 208 5.89 -13.33 13.47
N ARG A 209 5.88 -13.35 14.82
CA ARG A 209 5.78 -12.11 15.62
C ARG A 209 6.88 -11.11 15.28
N ASP A 210 8.12 -11.59 15.20
CA ASP A 210 9.26 -10.73 14.89
C ASP A 210 9.11 -10.09 13.50
N LYS A 211 8.61 -10.83 12.51
CA LYS A 211 8.37 -10.32 11.16
C LYS A 211 7.22 -9.31 11.08
N VAL A 212 6.19 -9.47 11.91
CA VAL A 212 5.10 -8.49 12.02
C VAL A 212 5.61 -7.20 12.64
N TYR A 213 6.35 -7.30 13.75
CA TYR A 213 6.83 -6.11 14.48
C TYR A 213 8.07 -5.46 13.86
N SER A 214 8.80 -6.16 12.99
CA SER A 214 9.82 -5.56 12.13
C SER A 214 9.23 -4.93 10.86
N LEU A 215 7.90 -4.99 10.69
CA LEU A 215 7.16 -4.57 9.50
C LEU A 215 7.58 -5.28 8.23
N ARG A 216 8.25 -6.44 8.31
CA ARG A 216 8.50 -7.31 7.15
C ARG A 216 7.18 -7.90 6.61
N ILE A 217 6.22 -8.10 7.51
CA ILE A 217 4.86 -8.56 7.23
C ILE A 217 3.87 -7.58 7.85
N TRP A 218 2.98 -7.03 7.02
CA TRP A 218 1.80 -6.34 7.51
C TRP A 218 0.72 -7.35 7.87
N TRP A 219 0.45 -7.48 9.17
CA TRP A 219 -0.65 -8.31 9.64
C TRP A 219 -1.91 -7.47 9.74
N ILE A 220 -2.90 -7.80 8.92
CA ILE A 220 -4.17 -7.08 8.83
C ILE A 220 -5.28 -8.01 9.29
N THR A 221 -5.95 -7.64 10.38
CA THR A 221 -7.12 -8.39 10.86
C THR A 221 -8.36 -7.83 10.19
N ILE A 222 -9.09 -8.68 9.46
CA ILE A 222 -10.41 -8.33 8.93
C ILE A 222 -11.45 -9.14 9.70
N ILE A 223 -12.24 -8.47 10.52
CA ILE A 223 -13.40 -9.07 11.16
C ILE A 223 -14.44 -9.29 10.06
N VAL A 224 -14.87 -10.54 9.90
CA VAL A 224 -15.84 -10.95 8.87
C VAL A 224 -17.17 -11.42 9.44
N GLU A 225 -17.25 -11.67 10.75
CA GLU A 225 -18.49 -12.04 11.43
C GLU A 225 -18.54 -11.40 12.83
N ASP A 226 -19.68 -10.79 13.17
CA ASP A 226 -20.00 -10.31 14.52
C ASP A 226 -20.18 -11.48 15.51
N ALA A 227 -20.45 -11.18 16.79
CA ALA A 227 -20.60 -12.21 17.82
C ALA A 227 -21.78 -13.18 17.60
N ALA A 228 -22.70 -12.86 16.69
CA ALA A 228 -23.86 -13.67 16.32
C ALA A 228 -23.73 -14.31 14.92
N GLY A 229 -22.60 -14.15 14.24
CA GLY A 229 -22.35 -14.71 12.90
C GLY A 229 -22.94 -13.88 11.75
N ASN A 230 -23.31 -12.62 11.98
CA ASN A 230 -23.79 -11.68 10.96
C ASN A 230 -22.64 -10.77 10.49
N PRO A 231 -22.87 -9.90 9.48
CA PRO A 231 -21.88 -8.91 9.09
C PRO A 231 -21.47 -8.03 10.29
N PRO A 232 -20.16 -7.78 10.46
CA PRO A 232 -19.65 -6.96 11.54
C PRO A 232 -19.92 -5.47 11.29
N THR A 233 -19.69 -4.69 12.33
CA THR A 233 -19.81 -3.23 12.36
C THR A 233 -18.55 -2.63 13.00
N LEU A 234 -18.38 -1.31 12.91
CA LEU A 234 -17.33 -0.59 13.66
C LEU A 234 -17.26 -0.97 15.16
N SER A 235 -18.41 -1.19 15.81
CA SER A 235 -18.42 -1.58 17.22
C SER A 235 -17.72 -2.92 17.47
N ASP A 236 -17.68 -3.81 16.49
CA ASP A 236 -17.01 -5.10 16.59
C ASP A 236 -15.49 -4.91 16.53
N SER A 237 -14.95 -4.12 15.60
CA SER A 237 -13.50 -3.80 15.55
C SER A 237 -13.04 -3.03 16.79
N GLU A 238 -13.82 -2.05 17.26
CA GLU A 238 -13.55 -1.34 18.52
C GLU A 238 -13.47 -2.32 19.71
N SER A 239 -14.42 -3.26 19.80
CA SER A 239 -14.44 -4.24 20.88
C SER A 239 -13.30 -5.25 20.80
N TRP A 240 -12.92 -5.64 19.58
CA TRP A 240 -11.79 -6.52 19.30
C TRP A 240 -10.48 -5.86 19.72
N TYR A 241 -10.24 -4.63 19.26
CA TYR A 241 -9.05 -3.87 19.62
C TYR A 241 -8.97 -3.58 21.12
N ALA A 242 -10.10 -3.30 21.78
CA ALA A 242 -10.13 -3.16 23.24
C ALA A 242 -9.74 -4.45 23.99
N ALA A 243 -9.97 -5.63 23.40
CA ALA A 243 -9.60 -6.92 23.97
C ALA A 243 -8.16 -7.35 23.61
N HIS A 244 -7.67 -6.93 22.45
CA HIS A 244 -6.39 -7.34 21.86
C HIS A 244 -5.59 -6.12 21.37
N GLN A 245 -5.31 -5.19 22.28
CA GLN A 245 -4.70 -3.92 21.91
C GLN A 245 -3.30 -4.12 21.31
N ASP A 246 -3.17 -3.81 20.03
CA ASP A 246 -1.91 -3.80 19.29
C ASP A 246 -1.93 -2.72 18.21
N ASN A 247 -1.05 -1.73 18.31
CA ASN A 247 -1.01 -0.59 17.39
C ASN A 247 -0.34 -0.91 16.05
N HIS A 248 0.25 -2.10 15.89
CA HIS A 248 0.83 -2.51 14.60
C HIS A 248 -0.20 -3.23 13.72
N ILE A 249 -1.39 -3.53 14.27
CA ILE A 249 -2.37 -4.40 13.65
C ILE A 249 -3.64 -3.59 13.34
N PRO A 250 -3.89 -3.22 12.08
CA PRO A 250 -5.19 -2.70 11.69
C PRO A 250 -6.27 -3.77 11.89
N VAL A 251 -7.38 -3.37 12.52
CA VAL A 251 -8.57 -4.21 12.71
C VAL A 251 -9.70 -3.64 11.89
N LEU A 252 -9.87 -4.18 10.68
CA LEU A 252 -10.83 -3.76 9.68
C LEU A 252 -12.13 -4.55 9.76
N VAL A 253 -13.25 -4.02 9.25
CA VAL A 253 -14.55 -4.71 9.21
C VAL A 253 -15.07 -4.97 7.80
N ASP A 254 -15.40 -6.23 7.49
CA ASP A 254 -16.03 -6.63 6.22
C ASP A 254 -17.56 -6.48 6.29
N GLU A 255 -18.04 -5.23 6.42
CA GLU A 255 -19.47 -4.90 6.57
C GLU A 255 -20.32 -5.40 5.38
N THR A 256 -19.74 -5.39 4.18
CA THR A 256 -20.42 -5.81 2.94
C THR A 256 -20.32 -7.31 2.67
N GLN A 257 -19.54 -8.05 3.49
CA GLN A 257 -19.29 -9.49 3.37
C GLN A 257 -18.60 -9.90 2.06
N GLN A 258 -17.93 -8.96 1.40
CA GLN A 258 -17.33 -9.22 0.09
C GLN A 258 -15.99 -9.95 0.23
N VAL A 259 -15.17 -9.61 1.23
CA VAL A 259 -13.94 -10.34 1.53
C VAL A 259 -14.29 -11.78 1.88
N ARG A 260 -15.23 -11.97 2.82
CA ARG A 260 -15.74 -13.29 3.20
C ARG A 260 -16.33 -14.05 2.02
N GLY A 261 -17.04 -13.37 1.13
CA GLY A 261 -17.67 -13.98 -0.03
C GLY A 261 -16.68 -14.65 -1.00
N ILE A 262 -15.48 -14.07 -1.17
CA ILE A 262 -14.47 -14.56 -2.11
C ILE A 262 -13.42 -15.43 -1.43
N TYR A 263 -12.93 -15.02 -0.26
CA TYR A 263 -11.69 -15.56 0.32
C TYR A 263 -11.89 -16.53 1.47
N ASN A 264 -13.13 -16.78 1.93
CA ASN A 264 -13.38 -17.65 3.08
C ASN A 264 -12.96 -19.11 2.81
N GLY A 265 -11.97 -19.60 3.59
CA GLY A 265 -11.51 -20.98 3.56
C GLY A 265 -12.35 -21.98 4.37
N GLY A 266 -13.43 -21.53 5.01
CA GLY A 266 -14.38 -22.38 5.75
C GLY A 266 -13.99 -22.67 7.20
N GLN A 267 -13.03 -21.94 7.76
CA GLN A 267 -12.60 -22.01 9.16
C GLN A 267 -12.17 -20.62 9.64
N TYR A 268 -12.09 -20.42 10.95
CA TYR A 268 -11.57 -19.19 11.55
C TYR A 268 -10.58 -19.51 12.70
N PRO A 269 -9.46 -18.78 12.83
CA PRO A 269 -9.01 -17.76 11.89
C PRO A 269 -8.58 -18.41 10.57
N PHE A 270 -8.71 -17.67 9.47
CA PHE A 270 -8.22 -18.10 8.16
C PHE A 270 -7.29 -17.04 7.59
N PHE A 271 -6.16 -17.51 7.07
CA PHE A 271 -5.09 -16.65 6.60
C PHE A 271 -4.82 -16.88 5.13
N PHE A 272 -4.58 -15.79 4.42
CA PHE A 272 -4.01 -15.79 3.09
C PHE A 272 -3.00 -14.64 2.98
N LEU A 273 -2.10 -14.74 2.01
CA LEU A 273 -1.04 -13.77 1.80
C LEU A 273 -1.32 -12.94 0.56
N LEU A 274 -1.01 -11.66 0.64
CA LEU A 274 -0.89 -10.78 -0.49
C LEU A 274 0.58 -10.38 -0.67
N GLU A 275 0.99 -10.26 -1.93
CA GLU A 275 2.27 -9.67 -2.31
C GLU A 275 2.21 -8.14 -2.16
N PRO A 276 3.36 -7.44 -2.21
CA PRO A 276 3.43 -6.00 -1.96
C PRO A 276 2.53 -5.13 -2.87
N GLU A 277 2.20 -5.61 -4.07
CA GLU A 277 1.30 -4.96 -5.03
C GLU A 277 -0.15 -5.47 -4.97
N LEU A 278 -0.55 -6.10 -3.85
CA LEU A 278 -1.91 -6.56 -3.53
C LEU A 278 -2.40 -7.74 -4.40
N GLY A 279 -1.51 -8.41 -5.14
CA GLY A 279 -1.82 -9.72 -5.73
C GLY A 279 -1.88 -10.82 -4.68
N VAL A 280 -2.75 -11.82 -4.88
CA VAL A 280 -2.79 -12.99 -3.99
C VAL A 280 -1.48 -13.77 -4.15
N GLU A 281 -0.65 -13.78 -3.11
CA GLU A 281 0.57 -14.58 -3.07
C GLU A 281 0.23 -16.03 -2.74
N PHE A 282 -0.56 -16.22 -1.69
CA PHE A 282 -0.93 -17.54 -1.21
C PHE A 282 -2.36 -17.59 -0.69
N TRP A 283 -3.14 -18.53 -1.22
CA TRP A 283 -4.43 -18.93 -0.64
C TRP A 283 -4.55 -20.45 -0.69
N GLY A 284 -4.86 -21.08 0.45
CA GLY A 284 -4.96 -22.53 0.51
C GLY A 284 -5.68 -23.04 1.75
N ILE A 285 -6.50 -24.06 1.56
CA ILE A 285 -7.19 -24.77 2.64
C ILE A 285 -6.33 -25.98 3.05
N PRO A 286 -6.03 -26.17 4.33
CA PRO A 286 -5.26 -27.32 4.78
C PRO A 286 -5.99 -28.64 4.55
N GLY A 287 -5.27 -29.63 4.04
CA GLY A 287 -5.74 -31.00 3.94
C GLY A 287 -5.65 -31.76 5.28
N PRO A 288 -6.18 -32.98 5.34
CA PRO A 288 -6.11 -33.80 6.54
C PRO A 288 -4.67 -34.09 6.98
N GLY A 289 -4.29 -33.59 8.16
CA GLY A 289 -2.95 -33.78 8.74
C GLY A 289 -1.94 -32.70 8.37
N ASP A 290 -2.34 -31.71 7.54
CA ASP A 290 -1.51 -30.55 7.23
C ASP A 290 -1.45 -29.58 8.41
N ASN A 291 -0.52 -28.63 8.32
CA ASN A 291 -0.51 -27.48 9.21
C ASN A 291 -1.85 -26.71 9.05
N PRO A 292 -2.57 -26.40 10.15
CA PRO A 292 -3.90 -25.79 10.07
C PRO A 292 -3.89 -24.34 9.53
N PHE A 293 -2.76 -23.66 9.59
CA PHE A 293 -2.55 -22.27 9.17
C PHE A 293 -1.41 -22.19 8.15
N LEU A 294 -1.66 -22.69 6.93
CA LEU A 294 -0.65 -22.77 5.87
C LEU A 294 0.04 -21.42 5.58
N ALA A 295 -0.71 -20.31 5.56
CA ALA A 295 -0.11 -18.99 5.32
C ALA A 295 0.90 -18.61 6.42
N LEU A 296 0.62 -18.92 7.69
CA LEU A 296 1.58 -18.69 8.79
C LEU A 296 2.83 -19.55 8.63
N PHE A 297 2.68 -20.78 8.17
CA PHE A 297 3.82 -21.62 7.84
C PHE A 297 4.66 -21.00 6.71
N PHE A 298 4.02 -20.44 5.68
CA PHE A 298 4.73 -19.75 4.60
C PHE A 298 5.50 -18.53 5.11
N VAL A 299 4.85 -17.68 5.91
CA VAL A 299 5.50 -16.53 6.55
C VAL A 299 6.68 -16.97 7.40
N ASP A 300 6.50 -17.96 8.27
CA ASP A 300 7.55 -18.40 9.19
C ASP A 300 8.78 -18.95 8.46
N GLN A 301 8.58 -19.66 7.35
CA GLN A 301 9.64 -20.41 6.68
C GLN A 301 10.30 -19.68 5.49
N TYR A 302 9.59 -18.79 4.80
CA TYR A 302 10.02 -18.28 3.49
C TYR A 302 10.04 -16.76 3.34
N LEU A 303 9.34 -16.00 4.19
CA LEU A 303 9.30 -14.53 4.13
C LEU A 303 10.11 -13.89 5.25
#